data_AF-A0A851UKY6-F1
#
_entry.id   AF-A0A851UKY6-F1
#
_cell.length_a   1.000
_cell.length_b   1.000
_cell.length_c   1.000
_cell.angle_alpha   90.00
_cell.angle_beta   90.00
_cell.angle_gamma   90.00
#
_symmetry.space_group_name_H-M   'P 1'
#
loop_
_entity.id
_entity.type
_entity.pdbx_description
1 polymer ?
#
loop_
_entity_poly.entity_id
_entity_poly.type
_entity_poly.pdbx_seq_one_letter_code
_entity_poly.pdbx_strand_id
1 'polypeptide(L)'
;HPDVYERAVLRKPQQKAFGVTVDLWSIGVTFYHAATGCLPFVPFGGPRRNKEIMYKITTEKPRGAIAGVQRQENGSIEWSYELPITCRLSAGLKDQLIPILANILEVDQEKCWGFDQFFAGTNDILHRIVVDVFSLQQASSHRVYIHSYNTTTKFLDAVFKQTNIVPHHQEYFFEGHLYELDPNLQAHNFCRTTESSPLTLLSTSEQPEDVVGVRYRDPALEFPKFTPKVDVVADCSSAKSALGAAYQTLRLGRALRSGRELLARGLHWKSLCSPRSPARGGFLPLDRFSCRKIHFLSSLRYEAAPAGSRGPAGVEVVETRLQRVDEELSQCSHSIFDFQGALDGILAELVKDRQQVHEDKRFVVEALCLLAGPVLVEQFPCQAQPLVPPHTRRARREQLNLGNLAKKVVSIFQNECVQQYQEALALHSSRMRKVCEIKKHLKRLSNRISACSVEMMECQDCMQ
;
A
#
# COMPACT_ATOMS: atom_id res chain seq x y z
N HIS A 1 -11.06 8.48 32.24
CA HIS A 1 -9.90 8.84 33.05
C HIS A 1 -9.87 8.00 34.33
N PRO A 2 -8.69 7.57 34.83
CA PRO A 2 -8.56 6.81 36.07
C PRO A 2 -9.29 7.44 37.27
N ASP A 3 -9.09 8.74 37.50
CA ASP A 3 -9.73 9.48 38.61
C ASP A 3 -11.27 9.44 38.58
N VAL A 4 -11.87 9.53 37.38
CA VAL A 4 -13.33 9.40 37.22
C VAL A 4 -13.78 7.98 37.50
N TYR A 5 -13.01 6.98 37.06
CA TYR A 5 -13.34 5.58 37.27
C TYR A 5 -13.26 5.21 38.76
N GLU A 6 -12.25 5.71 39.48
CA GLU A 6 -12.10 5.51 40.92
C GLU A 6 -13.30 6.06 41.70
N ARG A 7 -13.77 7.26 41.33
CA ARG A 7 -14.96 7.85 41.96
C ARG A 7 -16.26 7.15 41.56
N ALA A 8 -16.52 7.04 40.25
CA ALA A 8 -17.82 6.62 39.73
C ALA A 8 -18.05 5.11 39.82
N VAL A 9 -16.99 4.31 39.72
CA VAL A 9 -17.08 2.85 39.65
C VAL A 9 -16.59 2.18 40.91
N LEU A 10 -15.48 2.66 41.50
CA LEU A 10 -14.95 2.14 42.77
C LEU A 10 -15.53 2.85 44.01
N ARG A 11 -16.31 3.93 43.84
CA ARG A 11 -16.99 4.67 44.92
C ARG A 11 -16.06 5.19 46.02
N LYS A 12 -14.81 5.52 45.68
CA LYS A 12 -13.87 6.11 46.64
C LYS A 12 -14.04 7.65 46.76
N PRO A 13 -13.67 8.24 47.91
CA PRO A 13 -13.79 9.68 48.14
C PRO A 13 -12.90 10.50 47.20
N GLN A 14 -13.38 11.67 46.79
CA GLN A 14 -12.71 12.51 45.81
C GLN A 14 -11.46 13.19 46.41
N GLN A 15 -10.28 12.85 45.91
CA GLN A 15 -9.02 13.45 46.35
C GLN A 15 -8.56 14.62 45.46
N LYS A 16 -9.03 14.71 44.20
CA LYS A 16 -8.65 15.74 43.23
C LYS A 16 -9.85 16.28 42.44
N ALA A 17 -9.80 17.54 42.01
CA ALA A 17 -10.78 18.12 41.09
C ALA A 17 -10.57 17.57 39.67
N PHE A 18 -11.67 17.31 38.95
CA PHE A 18 -11.60 16.88 37.55
C PHE A 18 -11.29 18.10 36.68
N GLY A 19 -10.19 18.04 35.92
CA GLY A 19 -9.76 19.08 35.00
C GLY A 19 -9.85 18.65 33.53
N VAL A 20 -9.29 19.49 32.66
CA VAL A 20 -9.22 19.31 31.19
C VAL A 20 -8.71 17.93 30.75
N THR A 21 -7.80 17.33 31.52
CA THR A 21 -7.21 16.01 31.25
C THR A 21 -8.24 14.88 31.24
N VAL A 22 -9.34 15.03 31.99
CA VAL A 22 -10.42 14.03 32.04
C VAL A 22 -11.20 13.98 30.72
N ASP A 23 -11.45 15.14 30.13
CA ASP A 23 -12.17 15.26 28.86
C ASP A 23 -11.30 14.74 27.71
N LEU A 24 -10.03 15.13 27.67
CA LEU A 24 -9.07 14.67 26.67
C LEU A 24 -8.85 13.15 26.72
N TRP A 25 -8.84 12.55 27.92
CA TRP A 25 -8.82 11.10 28.04
C TRP A 25 -10.06 10.45 27.41
N SER A 26 -11.25 11.00 27.66
CA SER A 26 -12.51 10.48 27.13
C SER A 26 -12.59 10.63 25.60
N ILE A 27 -12.06 11.73 25.07
CA ILE A 27 -11.86 11.94 23.63
C ILE A 27 -10.88 10.91 23.06
N GLY A 28 -9.74 10.69 23.72
CA GLY A 28 -8.74 9.71 23.29
C GLY A 28 -9.27 8.28 23.24
N VAL A 29 -10.03 7.86 24.25
CA VAL A 29 -10.71 6.55 24.25
C VAL A 29 -11.70 6.46 23.09
N THR A 30 -12.46 7.53 22.84
CA THR A 30 -13.41 7.61 21.71
C THR A 30 -12.71 7.52 20.36
N PHE A 31 -11.59 8.23 20.16
CA PHE A 31 -10.80 8.18 18.92
C PHE A 31 -10.21 6.80 18.69
N TYR A 32 -9.63 6.17 19.71
CA TYR A 32 -9.11 4.80 19.60
C TYR A 32 -10.23 3.82 19.24
N HIS A 33 -11.39 3.95 19.88
CA HIS A 33 -12.54 3.09 19.62
C HIS A 33 -13.09 3.28 18.20
N ALA A 34 -13.19 4.52 17.72
CA ALA A 34 -13.59 4.81 16.34
C ALA A 34 -12.58 4.27 15.31
N ALA A 35 -11.28 4.34 15.60
CA ALA A 35 -10.21 3.89 14.71
C ALA A 35 -10.09 2.36 14.63
N THR A 36 -10.39 1.64 15.72
CA THR A 36 -10.13 0.20 15.84
C THR A 36 -11.37 -0.67 15.99
N GLY A 37 -12.51 -0.10 16.38
CA GLY A 37 -13.71 -0.84 16.77
C GLY A 37 -13.60 -1.54 18.13
N CYS A 38 -12.53 -1.30 18.89
CA CYS A 38 -12.29 -1.88 20.21
C CYS A 38 -11.93 -0.80 21.24
N LEU A 39 -12.18 -1.08 22.52
CA LEU A 39 -11.71 -0.20 23.59
C LEU A 39 -10.17 -0.35 23.75
N PRO A 40 -9.45 0.74 24.09
CA PRO A 40 -7.99 0.69 24.27
C PRO A 40 -7.57 -0.11 25.51
N PHE A 41 -8.37 -0.09 26.57
CA PHE A 41 -8.03 -0.72 27.86
C PHE A 41 -9.08 -1.77 28.20
N VAL A 42 -8.68 -3.05 28.21
CA VAL A 42 -9.60 -4.18 28.38
C VAL A 42 -9.00 -5.22 29.32
N PRO A 43 -9.54 -5.40 30.54
CA PRO A 43 -9.17 -6.49 31.42
C PRO A 43 -9.78 -7.82 30.95
N PHE A 44 -9.25 -8.94 31.42
CA PHE A 44 -9.85 -10.25 31.14
C PHE A 44 -11.27 -10.31 31.71
N GLY A 45 -12.21 -10.83 30.92
CA GLY A 45 -13.65 -10.83 31.26
C GLY A 45 -14.37 -9.49 31.08
N GLY A 46 -13.65 -8.42 30.74
CA GLY A 46 -14.18 -7.12 30.33
C GLY A 46 -14.33 -6.08 31.45
N PRO A 47 -14.40 -4.77 31.10
CA PRO A 47 -14.24 -3.67 32.05
C PRO A 47 -15.27 -3.63 33.18
N ARG A 48 -16.50 -4.12 32.94
CA ARG A 48 -17.58 -4.12 33.95
C ARG A 48 -17.45 -5.26 34.96
N ARG A 49 -16.88 -6.39 34.54
CA ARG A 49 -16.70 -7.58 35.40
C ARG A 49 -15.48 -7.41 36.28
N ASN A 50 -14.37 -6.96 35.72
CA ASN A 50 -13.11 -6.85 36.45
C ASN A 50 -12.71 -5.39 36.66
N LYS A 51 -13.38 -4.74 37.63
CA LYS A 51 -13.23 -3.30 37.88
C LYS A 51 -11.86 -2.93 38.45
N GLU A 52 -11.28 -3.80 39.26
CA GLU A 52 -9.97 -3.58 39.90
C GLU A 52 -8.85 -3.62 38.87
N ILE A 53 -8.82 -4.65 38.02
CA ILE A 53 -7.84 -4.73 36.94
C ILE A 53 -8.05 -3.60 35.92
N MET A 54 -9.29 -3.19 35.64
CA MET A 54 -9.53 -2.01 34.80
C MET A 54 -8.89 -0.74 35.38
N TYR A 55 -9.03 -0.53 36.70
CA TYR A 55 -8.39 0.58 37.38
C TYR A 55 -6.86 0.47 37.33
N LYS A 56 -6.31 -0.73 37.57
CA LYS A 56 -4.88 -1.02 37.45
C LYS A 56 -4.33 -0.72 36.05
N ILE A 57 -5.00 -1.20 34.99
CA ILE A 57 -4.60 -0.96 33.60
C ILE A 57 -4.59 0.54 33.27
N THR A 58 -5.56 1.30 33.77
CA THR A 58 -5.63 2.72 33.42
C THR A 58 -4.68 3.59 34.24
N THR A 59 -4.28 3.16 35.45
CA THR A 59 -3.36 3.89 36.33
C THR A 59 -1.89 3.53 36.12
N GLU A 60 -1.56 2.25 35.98
CA GLU A 60 -0.19 1.75 35.79
C GLU A 60 0.27 1.78 34.33
N LYS A 61 -0.51 2.43 33.45
CA LYS A 61 -0.22 2.52 32.02
C LYS A 61 1.14 3.22 31.80
N PRO A 62 2.08 2.58 31.08
CA PRO A 62 3.36 3.22 30.77
C PRO A 62 3.17 4.43 29.85
N ARG A 63 4.14 5.35 29.91
CA ARG A 63 4.16 6.55 29.08
C ARG A 63 4.16 6.16 27.60
N GLY A 64 3.34 6.83 26.81
CA GLY A 64 3.24 6.61 25.36
C GLY A 64 2.41 5.39 24.94
N ALA A 65 2.06 4.47 25.86
CA ALA A 65 1.16 3.37 25.51
C ALA A 65 -0.26 3.92 25.27
N ILE A 66 -0.88 3.45 24.18
CA ILE A 66 -2.22 3.86 23.75
C ILE A 66 -3.27 2.77 23.97
N ALA A 67 -2.84 1.54 24.28
CA ALA A 67 -3.70 0.43 24.62
C ALA A 67 -3.06 -0.52 25.64
N GLY A 68 -3.89 -1.22 26.40
CA GLY A 68 -3.51 -2.20 27.42
C GLY A 68 -4.55 -3.30 27.52
N VAL A 69 -4.18 -4.54 27.16
CA VAL A 69 -5.13 -5.67 27.10
C VAL A 69 -4.60 -6.83 27.93
N GLN A 70 -5.47 -7.40 28.77
CA GLN A 70 -5.19 -8.64 29.49
C GLN A 70 -5.90 -9.81 28.80
N ARG A 71 -5.13 -10.76 28.24
CA ARG A 71 -5.69 -11.87 27.45
C ARG A 71 -6.18 -13.06 28.26
N GLN A 72 -5.63 -13.26 29.45
CA GLN A 72 -5.90 -14.44 30.28
C GLN A 72 -6.24 -14.00 31.70
N GLU A 73 -7.00 -14.82 32.41
CA GLU A 73 -7.31 -14.59 33.82
C GLU A 73 -6.01 -14.55 34.64
N ASN A 74 -5.84 -13.51 35.45
CA ASN A 74 -4.63 -13.24 36.22
C ASN A 74 -3.32 -13.15 35.39
N GLY A 75 -3.43 -13.00 34.06
CA GLY A 75 -2.29 -12.79 33.17
C GLY A 75 -1.71 -11.38 33.26
N SER A 76 -0.55 -11.18 32.63
CA SER A 76 0.08 -9.86 32.47
C SER A 76 -0.73 -8.97 31.52
N ILE A 77 -0.54 -7.64 31.66
CA ILE A 77 -1.15 -6.65 30.78
C ILE A 77 -0.21 -6.44 29.59
N GLU A 78 -0.71 -6.70 28.38
CA GLU A 78 0.00 -6.41 27.13
C GLU A 78 -0.22 -4.94 26.74
N TRP A 79 0.85 -4.15 26.78
CA TRP A 79 0.83 -2.75 26.37
C TRP A 79 1.15 -2.59 24.89
N SER A 80 0.42 -1.73 24.19
CA SER A 80 0.69 -1.39 22.79
C SER A 80 0.91 0.12 22.62
N TYR A 81 1.88 0.44 21.78
CA TYR A 81 2.25 1.81 21.37
C TYR A 81 1.78 2.11 19.94
N GLU A 82 1.25 1.10 19.25
CA GLU A 82 0.79 1.20 17.88
C GLU A 82 -0.68 0.80 17.76
N LEU A 83 -1.33 1.29 16.71
CA LEU A 83 -2.67 0.84 16.34
C LEU A 83 -2.58 -0.58 15.74
N PRO A 84 -3.53 -1.49 16.07
CA PRO A 84 -3.45 -2.88 15.66
C PRO A 84 -3.47 -3.03 14.13
N ILE A 85 -2.96 -4.16 13.62
CA ILE A 85 -2.96 -4.46 12.18
C ILE A 85 -4.39 -4.49 11.58
N THR A 86 -5.40 -4.78 12.40
CA THR A 86 -6.81 -4.73 12.03
C THR A 86 -7.35 -3.31 11.87
N CYS A 87 -6.65 -2.29 12.39
CA CYS A 87 -7.02 -0.88 12.25
C CYS A 87 -6.98 -0.47 10.78
N ARG A 88 -8.09 0.16 10.37
CA ARG A 88 -8.41 0.44 8.97
C ARG A 88 -7.76 1.70 8.41
N LEU A 89 -7.18 2.53 9.26
CA LEU A 89 -6.54 3.78 8.86
C LEU A 89 -5.28 3.49 8.03
N SER A 90 -4.98 4.37 7.08
CA SER A 90 -3.73 4.32 6.32
C SER A 90 -2.52 4.50 7.24
N ALA A 91 -1.37 3.89 6.92
CA ALA A 91 -0.13 4.04 7.68
C ALA A 91 0.19 5.52 7.95
N GLY A 92 0.16 6.36 6.92
CA GLY A 92 0.40 7.79 7.06
C GLY A 92 -0.57 8.54 7.98
N LEU A 93 -1.79 8.04 8.24
CA LEU A 93 -2.69 8.64 9.23
C LEU A 93 -2.46 8.07 10.63
N LYS A 94 -2.08 6.79 10.74
CA LYS A 94 -1.67 6.18 12.01
C LYS A 94 -0.48 6.95 12.60
N ASP A 95 0.50 7.29 11.78
CA ASP A 95 1.70 8.03 12.19
C ASP A 95 1.37 9.42 12.77
N GLN A 96 0.29 10.06 12.31
CA GLN A 96 -0.17 11.35 12.82
C GLN A 96 -1.04 11.20 14.07
N LEU A 97 -1.90 10.16 14.12
CA LEU A 97 -2.87 9.97 15.18
C LEU A 97 -2.25 9.37 16.45
N ILE A 98 -1.27 8.46 16.33
CA ILE A 98 -0.63 7.79 17.46
C ILE A 98 -0.01 8.79 18.45
N PRO A 99 0.77 9.81 18.02
CA PRO A 99 1.29 10.83 18.91
C PRO A 99 0.19 11.59 19.66
N ILE A 100 -0.93 11.93 19.01
CA ILE A 100 -2.06 12.60 19.67
C ILE A 100 -2.64 11.68 20.75
N LEU A 101 -2.95 10.42 20.42
CA LEU A 101 -3.49 9.44 21.35
C LEU A 101 -2.56 9.23 22.55
N ALA A 102 -1.26 9.11 22.31
CA ALA A 102 -0.25 8.90 23.36
C ALA A 102 -0.19 10.05 24.36
N ASN A 103 -0.40 11.30 23.91
CA ASN A 103 -0.32 12.49 24.76
C ASN A 103 -1.64 12.84 25.47
N ILE A 104 -2.80 12.46 24.90
CA ILE A 104 -4.11 12.70 25.56
C ILE A 104 -4.58 11.51 26.41
N LEU A 105 -4.08 10.30 26.14
CA LEU A 105 -4.19 9.14 27.01
C LEU A 105 -3.01 9.11 27.99
N GLU A 106 -2.70 10.23 28.63
CA GLU A 106 -1.65 10.32 29.64
C GLU A 106 -2.27 10.43 31.04
N VAL A 107 -1.72 9.66 31.98
CA VAL A 107 -2.21 9.57 33.37
C VAL A 107 -1.65 10.72 34.20
N ASP A 108 -0.40 11.09 33.93
CA ASP A 108 0.26 12.21 34.59
C ASP A 108 -0.25 13.54 34.03
N GLN A 109 -0.98 14.30 34.86
CA GLN A 109 -1.64 15.54 34.45
C GLN A 109 -0.66 16.62 33.97
N GLU A 110 0.57 16.64 34.49
CA GLU A 110 1.59 17.62 34.08
C GLU A 110 2.19 17.31 32.71
N LYS A 111 2.15 16.03 32.31
CA LYS A 111 2.69 15.56 31.03
C LYS A 111 1.63 15.40 29.96
N CYS A 112 0.35 15.40 30.35
CA CYS A 112 -0.79 15.35 29.45
C CYS A 112 -0.90 16.66 28.66
N TRP A 113 -1.33 16.57 27.40
CA TRP A 113 -1.61 17.77 26.61
C TRP A 113 -2.76 18.58 27.20
N GLY A 114 -2.67 19.91 27.07
CA GLY A 114 -3.81 20.81 27.24
C GLY A 114 -4.65 20.91 25.97
N PHE A 115 -5.79 21.61 26.06
CA PHE A 115 -6.67 21.82 24.90
C PHE A 115 -5.97 22.52 23.74
N ASP A 116 -5.16 23.55 23.99
CA ASP A 116 -4.48 24.29 22.91
C ASP A 116 -3.54 23.40 22.10
N GLN A 117 -2.76 22.54 22.78
CA GLN A 117 -1.88 21.57 22.13
C GLN A 117 -2.68 20.50 21.37
N PHE A 118 -3.77 20.01 21.96
CA PHE A 118 -4.68 19.07 21.30
C PHE A 118 -5.32 19.66 20.04
N PHE A 119 -5.84 20.90 20.11
CA PHE A 119 -6.44 21.57 18.97
C PHE A 119 -5.39 21.89 17.91
N ALA A 120 -4.19 22.34 18.29
CA ALA A 120 -3.09 22.53 17.35
C ALA A 120 -2.72 21.22 16.63
N GLY A 121 -2.56 20.11 17.36
CA GLY A 121 -2.22 18.82 16.80
C GLY A 121 -3.31 18.23 15.91
N THR A 122 -4.58 18.34 16.31
CA THR A 122 -5.70 17.84 15.49
C THR A 122 -5.96 18.72 14.27
N ASN A 123 -5.89 20.04 14.42
CA ASN A 123 -6.00 20.96 13.28
C ASN A 123 -4.85 20.76 12.29
N ASP A 124 -3.63 20.49 12.75
CA ASP A 124 -2.51 20.17 11.85
C ASP A 124 -2.86 19.00 10.92
N ILE A 125 -3.48 17.93 11.44
CA ILE A 125 -3.93 16.79 10.65
C ILE A 125 -5.05 17.20 9.67
N LEU A 126 -6.05 17.94 10.14
CA LEU A 126 -7.21 18.33 9.35
C LEU A 126 -6.88 19.28 8.19
N HIS A 127 -5.84 20.10 8.33
CA HIS A 127 -5.39 21.03 7.28
C HIS A 127 -4.45 20.38 6.24
N ARG A 128 -4.13 19.08 6.36
CA ARG A 128 -3.34 18.35 5.37
C ARG A 128 -4.22 17.92 4.19
N ILE A 129 -3.68 18.05 2.99
CA ILE A 129 -4.23 17.38 1.81
C ILE A 129 -3.72 15.94 1.75
N VAL A 130 -4.47 15.10 1.05
CA VAL A 130 -4.12 13.68 0.85
C VAL A 130 -3.69 13.47 -0.58
N VAL A 131 -2.52 12.86 -0.76
CA VAL A 131 -2.01 12.40 -2.05
C VAL A 131 -1.95 10.87 -2.00
N ASP A 132 -2.70 10.22 -2.89
CA ASP A 132 -2.74 8.76 -3.03
C ASP A 132 -1.59 8.32 -3.93
N VAL A 133 -0.74 7.42 -3.42
CA VAL A 133 0.44 6.90 -4.11
C VAL A 133 0.36 5.37 -4.18
N PHE A 134 0.63 4.79 -5.34
CA PHE A 134 0.70 3.34 -5.52
C PHE A 134 2.12 2.94 -5.91
N SER A 135 2.81 2.20 -5.04
CA SER A 135 4.13 1.64 -5.32
C SER A 135 3.99 0.43 -6.23
N LEU A 136 4.40 0.57 -7.49
CA LEU A 136 4.21 -0.47 -8.49
C LEU A 136 5.04 -1.71 -8.17
N GLN A 137 6.29 -1.55 -7.75
CA GLN A 137 7.16 -2.70 -7.44
C GLN A 137 6.72 -3.43 -6.17
N GLN A 138 6.36 -2.70 -5.12
CA GLN A 138 5.92 -3.30 -3.85
C GLN A 138 4.45 -3.75 -3.89
N ALA A 139 3.70 -3.40 -4.94
CA ALA A 139 2.27 -3.69 -5.09
C ALA A 139 1.41 -3.14 -3.92
N SER A 140 1.78 -1.98 -3.39
CA SER A 140 1.19 -1.40 -2.17
C SER A 140 0.66 0.02 -2.39
N SER A 141 -0.49 0.32 -1.77
CA SER A 141 -1.12 1.65 -1.80
C SER A 141 -0.81 2.43 -0.52
N HIS A 142 -0.52 3.72 -0.69
CA HIS A 142 -0.10 4.64 0.36
C HIS A 142 -0.93 5.92 0.30
N ARG A 143 -1.23 6.50 1.46
CA ARG A 143 -1.85 7.82 1.58
C ARG A 143 -0.89 8.77 2.27
N VAL A 144 -0.50 9.82 1.58
CA VAL A 144 0.47 10.81 2.07
C VAL A 144 -0.29 12.04 2.53
N TYR A 145 -0.19 12.37 3.81
CA TYR A 145 -0.82 13.54 4.42
C TYR A 145 0.20 14.68 4.49
N ILE A 146 0.02 15.70 3.65
CA ILE A 146 0.97 16.80 3.47
C ILE A 146 0.24 18.14 3.49
N HIS A 147 0.87 19.21 3.97
CA HIS A 147 0.24 20.52 3.88
C HIS A 147 0.29 21.07 2.45
N SER A 148 -0.72 21.85 2.08
CA SER A 148 -0.84 22.53 0.78
C SER A 148 0.39 23.38 0.39
N TYR A 149 1.05 23.99 1.38
CA TYR A 149 2.22 24.84 1.20
C TYR A 149 3.56 24.08 1.24
N ASN A 150 3.56 22.78 1.52
CA ASN A 150 4.79 21.99 1.51
C ASN A 150 5.24 21.72 0.07
N THR A 151 6.55 21.60 -0.11
CA THR A 151 7.21 21.37 -1.39
C THR A 151 7.30 19.88 -1.73
N THR A 152 7.60 19.59 -2.99
CA THR A 152 7.96 18.25 -3.48
C THR A 152 8.96 17.54 -2.58
N THR A 153 10.01 18.21 -2.11
CA THR A 153 11.03 17.57 -1.23
C THR A 153 10.41 16.91 0.00
N LYS A 154 9.50 17.61 0.69
CA LYS A 154 8.76 17.05 1.84
C LYS A 154 7.85 15.89 1.44
N PHE A 155 7.26 15.94 0.25
CA PHE A 155 6.46 14.85 -0.28
C PHE A 155 7.31 13.59 -0.52
N LEU A 156 8.47 13.72 -1.16
CA LEU A 156 9.38 12.60 -1.40
C LEU A 156 9.86 11.95 -0.09
N ASP A 157 10.16 12.76 0.93
CA ASP A 157 10.51 12.28 2.27
C ASP A 157 9.35 11.53 2.95
N ALA A 158 8.12 12.03 2.80
CA ALA A 158 6.93 11.39 3.35
C ALA A 158 6.62 10.06 2.65
N VAL A 159 6.90 9.96 1.35
CA VAL A 159 6.81 8.70 0.59
C VAL A 159 7.90 7.73 1.04
N PHE A 160 9.15 8.20 1.18
CA PHE A 160 10.26 7.38 1.68
C PHE A 160 9.94 6.74 3.04
N LYS A 161 9.33 7.48 3.98
CA LYS A 161 8.92 6.93 5.27
C LYS A 161 7.94 5.75 5.17
N GLN A 162 7.11 5.69 4.11
CA GLN A 162 6.13 4.64 3.93
C GLN A 162 6.58 3.50 3.00
N THR A 163 7.49 3.78 2.05
CA THR A 163 7.92 2.83 1.02
C THR A 163 9.37 2.39 1.15
N ASN A 164 10.19 3.10 1.93
CA ASN A 164 11.64 2.93 2.01
C ASN A 164 12.39 3.16 0.67
N ILE A 165 11.74 3.75 -0.34
CA ILE A 165 12.37 4.11 -1.61
C ILE A 165 12.95 5.52 -1.49
N VAL A 166 14.27 5.67 -1.64
CA VAL A 166 14.98 6.94 -1.42
C VAL A 166 14.52 8.00 -2.44
N PRO A 167 14.39 9.30 -2.08
CA PRO A 167 13.86 10.35 -2.97
C PRO A 167 14.43 10.40 -4.40
N HIS A 168 15.75 10.22 -4.57
CA HIS A 168 16.39 10.23 -5.89
C HIS A 168 16.07 9.00 -6.76
N HIS A 169 15.51 7.95 -6.16
CA HIS A 169 15.02 6.78 -6.88
C HIS A 169 13.51 6.81 -7.13
N GLN A 170 12.79 7.85 -6.71
CA GLN A 170 11.33 7.93 -6.87
C GLN A 170 10.97 8.58 -8.22
N GLU A 171 10.39 7.79 -9.13
CA GLU A 171 9.75 8.30 -10.35
C GLU A 171 8.24 8.14 -10.29
N TYR A 172 7.51 9.15 -10.75
CA TYR A 172 6.06 9.21 -10.66
C TYR A 172 5.38 9.24 -12.02
N PHE A 173 4.24 8.58 -12.09
CA PHE A 173 3.36 8.56 -13.25
C PHE A 173 1.93 8.88 -12.82
N PHE A 174 1.23 9.69 -13.61
CA PHE A 174 -0.19 9.98 -13.43
C PHE A 174 -0.94 9.68 -14.71
N GLU A 175 -1.96 8.82 -14.61
CA GLU A 175 -2.78 8.37 -15.76
C GLU A 175 -1.96 7.86 -16.95
N GLY A 176 -0.75 7.38 -16.68
CA GLY A 176 0.16 6.82 -17.67
C GLY A 176 1.13 7.79 -18.34
N HIS A 177 1.16 9.03 -17.88
CA HIS A 177 2.16 10.01 -18.27
C HIS A 177 3.18 10.21 -17.16
N LEU A 178 4.44 10.48 -17.54
CA LEU A 178 5.46 10.88 -16.58
C LEU A 178 5.01 12.16 -15.87
N TYR A 179 5.08 12.13 -14.54
CA TYR A 179 4.73 13.26 -13.70
C TYR A 179 6.00 13.84 -13.09
N GLU A 180 6.59 14.80 -13.79
CA GLU A 180 7.78 15.50 -13.33
C GLU A 180 7.44 16.41 -12.15
N LEU A 181 8.00 16.10 -10.98
CA LEU A 181 7.86 16.89 -9.78
C LEU A 181 9.03 17.87 -9.67
N ASP A 182 8.80 19.15 -9.98
CA ASP A 182 9.76 20.21 -9.67
C ASP A 182 10.01 20.25 -8.14
N PRO A 183 11.27 20.26 -7.66
CA PRO A 183 11.60 20.34 -6.24
C PRO A 183 10.88 21.45 -5.46
N ASN A 184 10.57 22.57 -6.11
CA ASN A 184 9.92 23.74 -5.52
C ASN A 184 8.39 23.76 -5.71
N LEU A 185 7.82 22.78 -6.42
CA LEU A 185 6.38 22.67 -6.60
C LEU A 185 5.70 22.46 -5.25
N GLN A 186 4.70 23.28 -4.95
CA GLN A 186 3.91 23.13 -3.73
C GLN A 186 2.81 22.08 -3.92
N ALA A 187 2.49 21.36 -2.84
CA ALA A 187 1.59 20.22 -2.87
C ALA A 187 0.16 20.56 -3.35
N HIS A 188 -0.31 21.80 -3.15
CA HIS A 188 -1.61 22.24 -3.68
C HIS A 188 -1.68 22.27 -5.21
N ASN A 189 -0.53 22.33 -5.89
CA ASN A 189 -0.42 22.28 -7.35
C ASN A 189 -0.21 20.85 -7.87
N PHE A 190 -0.23 19.84 -7.00
CA PHE A 190 -0.15 18.45 -7.45
C PHE A 190 -1.41 18.04 -8.21
N CYS A 191 -1.28 17.04 -9.09
CA CYS A 191 -2.44 16.43 -9.72
C CYS A 191 -3.39 15.85 -8.66
N ARG A 192 -4.70 15.94 -8.91
CA ARG A 192 -5.70 15.40 -7.99
C ARG A 192 -5.71 13.88 -8.07
N THR A 193 -5.27 13.23 -7.01
CA THR A 193 -5.24 11.78 -6.90
C THR A 193 -6.47 11.24 -6.16
N THR A 194 -6.78 9.96 -6.41
CA THR A 194 -7.74 9.18 -5.61
C THR A 194 -7.21 7.76 -5.44
N GLU A 195 -7.80 6.96 -4.55
CA GLU A 195 -7.43 5.54 -4.42
C GLU A 195 -7.54 4.74 -5.72
N SER A 196 -8.45 5.14 -6.62
CA SER A 196 -8.64 4.47 -7.92
C SER A 196 -7.82 5.09 -9.06
N SER A 197 -7.30 6.31 -8.87
CA SER A 197 -6.35 6.99 -9.77
C SER A 197 -5.22 7.62 -8.94
N PRO A 198 -4.30 6.79 -8.40
CA PRO A 198 -3.19 7.25 -7.59
C PRO A 198 -2.01 7.70 -8.47
N LEU A 199 -1.08 8.46 -7.89
CA LEU A 199 0.26 8.62 -8.43
C LEU A 199 0.98 7.28 -8.37
N THR A 200 1.37 6.74 -9.53
CA THR A 200 2.10 5.48 -9.61
C THR A 200 3.58 5.75 -9.41
N LEU A 201 4.15 5.16 -8.34
CA LEU A 201 5.57 5.25 -7.99
C LEU A 201 6.33 4.05 -8.57
N LEU A 202 7.46 4.34 -9.21
CA LEU A 202 8.45 3.36 -9.68
C LEU A 202 9.82 3.69 -9.07
N SER A 203 10.47 2.70 -8.44
CA SER A 203 11.85 2.84 -7.99
C SER A 203 12.79 2.71 -9.19
N THR A 204 13.71 3.66 -9.33
CA THR A 204 14.75 3.59 -10.35
C THR A 204 15.96 2.75 -9.94
N SER A 205 15.98 2.27 -8.69
CA SER A 205 17.02 1.40 -8.13
C SER A 205 17.30 0.18 -9.01
N GLU A 206 18.56 -0.24 -9.01
CA GLU A 206 19.01 -1.46 -9.66
C GLU A 206 18.69 -2.71 -8.83
N GLN A 207 18.39 -2.58 -7.54
CA GLN A 207 18.00 -3.73 -6.74
C GLN A 207 16.49 -4.01 -6.92
N PRO A 208 16.08 -5.27 -7.08
CA PRO A 208 14.66 -5.61 -7.05
C PRO A 208 14.10 -5.32 -5.66
N GLU A 209 12.97 -4.62 -5.61
CA GLU A 209 12.21 -4.41 -4.39
C GLU A 209 11.35 -5.64 -4.08
N ASP A 210 11.14 -5.93 -2.80
CA ASP A 210 10.26 -7.00 -2.36
C ASP A 210 8.79 -6.67 -2.66
N VAL A 211 8.08 -7.64 -3.23
CA VAL A 211 6.63 -7.51 -3.45
C VAL A 211 5.93 -7.71 -2.11
N VAL A 212 5.34 -6.63 -1.59
CA VAL A 212 4.63 -6.64 -0.30
C VAL A 212 3.15 -6.98 -0.48
N GLY A 213 2.50 -6.38 -1.47
CA GLY A 213 1.06 -6.51 -1.67
C GLY A 213 0.22 -5.84 -0.57
N VAL A 214 -1.07 -6.20 -0.53
CA VAL A 214 -2.00 -5.74 0.51
C VAL A 214 -1.78 -6.55 1.79
N ARG A 215 -1.40 -5.87 2.88
CA ARG A 215 -1.28 -6.48 4.20
C ARG A 215 -2.64 -6.59 4.88
N TYR A 216 -3.04 -7.78 5.28
CA TYR A 216 -4.27 -8.02 6.03
C TYR A 216 -4.13 -9.19 7.00
N ARG A 217 -5.00 -9.22 8.01
CA ARG A 217 -5.19 -10.38 8.89
C ARG A 217 -6.22 -11.31 8.26
N ASP A 218 -5.96 -12.61 8.28
CA ASP A 218 -6.90 -13.61 7.75
C ASP A 218 -8.28 -13.46 8.44
N PRO A 219 -9.33 -13.08 7.68
CA PRO A 219 -10.65 -12.89 8.25
C PRO A 219 -11.28 -14.20 8.72
N ALA A 220 -10.80 -15.37 8.29
CA ALA A 220 -11.28 -16.66 8.78
C ALA A 220 -11.10 -16.81 10.30
N LEU A 221 -10.08 -16.15 10.87
CA LEU A 221 -9.81 -16.15 12.30
C LEU A 221 -10.77 -15.26 13.11
N GLU A 222 -11.51 -14.37 12.44
CA GLU A 222 -12.46 -13.44 13.09
C GLU A 222 -13.87 -14.02 13.19
N PHE A 223 -14.17 -15.09 12.45
CA PHE A 223 -15.48 -15.75 12.55
C PHE A 223 -15.62 -16.50 13.89
N PRO A 224 -16.72 -16.26 14.63
CA PRO A 224 -16.94 -16.96 15.89
C PRO A 224 -17.25 -18.44 15.66
N LYS A 225 -16.87 -19.27 16.64
CA LYS A 225 -17.27 -20.68 16.67
C LYS A 225 -18.69 -20.77 17.21
N PHE A 226 -19.62 -21.18 16.38
CA PHE A 226 -21.01 -21.42 16.80
C PHE A 226 -21.10 -22.70 17.64
N THR A 227 -21.57 -22.56 18.88
CA THR A 227 -21.83 -23.70 19.77
C THR A 227 -23.29 -24.14 19.65
N PRO A 228 -23.59 -25.46 19.68
CA PRO A 228 -24.96 -25.97 19.52
C PRO A 228 -25.90 -25.66 20.70
N LYS A 229 -25.41 -25.04 21.77
CA LYS A 229 -26.20 -24.59 22.92
C LYS A 229 -26.84 -23.24 22.60
N VAL A 230 -28.16 -23.14 22.79
CA VAL A 230 -28.92 -21.90 22.58
C VAL A 230 -28.73 -20.99 23.79
N ASP A 231 -28.22 -19.80 23.54
CA ASP A 231 -28.11 -18.70 24.49
C ASP A 231 -28.35 -17.42 23.70
N VAL A 232 -29.52 -16.80 23.89
CA VAL A 232 -29.97 -15.65 23.09
C VAL A 232 -28.95 -14.50 23.12
N VAL A 233 -28.30 -14.27 24.26
CA VAL A 233 -27.34 -13.17 24.42
C VAL A 233 -26.02 -13.53 23.73
N ALA A 234 -25.53 -14.74 23.96
CA ALA A 234 -24.30 -15.21 23.30
C ALA A 234 -24.49 -15.35 21.78
N ASP A 235 -25.67 -15.78 21.32
CA ASP A 235 -26.04 -15.94 19.93
C ASP A 235 -26.19 -14.58 19.23
N CYS A 236 -26.87 -13.59 19.84
CA CYS A 236 -26.94 -12.21 19.34
C CYS A 236 -25.51 -11.60 19.24
N SER A 237 -24.64 -11.85 20.22
CA SER A 237 -23.24 -11.39 20.17
C SER A 237 -22.39 -12.10 19.09
N SER A 238 -22.58 -13.41 18.91
CA SER A 238 -21.88 -14.20 17.90
C SER A 238 -22.36 -13.84 16.50
N ALA A 239 -23.65 -13.58 16.31
CA ALA A 239 -24.21 -13.09 15.06
C ALA A 239 -23.60 -11.74 14.66
N LYS A 240 -23.52 -10.79 15.60
CA LYS A 240 -22.87 -9.49 15.39
C LYS A 240 -21.38 -9.65 15.01
N SER A 241 -20.65 -10.53 15.69
CA SER A 241 -19.24 -10.80 15.36
C SER A 241 -19.07 -11.43 13.98
N ALA A 242 -19.91 -12.41 13.63
CA ALA A 242 -19.88 -13.05 12.31
C ALA A 242 -20.20 -12.06 11.18
N LEU A 243 -21.14 -11.14 11.43
CA LEU A 243 -21.45 -10.03 10.52
C LEU A 243 -20.27 -9.07 10.34
N GLY A 244 -19.63 -8.69 11.44
CA GLY A 244 -18.42 -7.87 11.41
C GLY A 244 -17.30 -8.52 10.59
N ALA A 245 -17.07 -9.82 10.82
CA ALA A 245 -16.10 -10.61 10.07
C ALA A 245 -16.46 -10.69 8.58
N ALA A 246 -17.71 -10.95 8.23
CA ALA A 246 -18.17 -10.99 6.84
C ALA A 246 -17.98 -9.64 6.11
N TYR A 247 -18.31 -8.53 6.77
CA TYR A 247 -18.08 -7.19 6.22
C TYR A 247 -16.58 -6.91 6.03
N GLN A 248 -15.74 -7.33 6.97
CA GLN A 248 -14.29 -7.22 6.87
C GLN A 248 -13.77 -8.05 5.69
N THR A 249 -14.22 -9.30 5.52
CA THR A 249 -13.89 -10.15 4.36
C THR A 249 -14.25 -9.49 3.04
N LEU A 250 -15.46 -8.91 2.95
CA LEU A 250 -15.91 -8.21 1.75
C LEU A 250 -15.02 -7.02 1.42
N ARG A 251 -14.70 -6.22 2.44
CA ARG A 251 -13.80 -5.06 2.28
C ARG A 251 -12.41 -5.50 1.81
N LEU A 252 -11.86 -6.55 2.41
CA LEU A 252 -10.56 -7.10 2.00
C LEU A 252 -10.61 -7.60 0.56
N GLY A 253 -11.64 -8.33 0.16
CA GLY A 253 -11.83 -8.76 -1.23
C GLY A 253 -11.84 -7.58 -2.21
N ARG A 254 -12.52 -6.47 -1.86
CA ARG A 254 -12.49 -5.23 -2.66
C ARG A 254 -11.10 -4.60 -2.72
N ALA A 255 -10.34 -4.61 -1.63
CA ALA A 255 -8.98 -4.08 -1.58
C ALA A 255 -8.02 -4.93 -2.43
N LEU A 256 -8.06 -6.26 -2.32
CA LEU A 256 -7.25 -7.17 -3.14
C LEU A 256 -7.53 -6.98 -4.62
N ARG A 257 -8.81 -6.88 -4.98
CA ARG A 257 -9.21 -6.60 -6.36
C ARG A 257 -8.73 -5.23 -6.83
N SER A 258 -8.91 -4.18 -6.03
CA SER A 258 -8.42 -2.84 -6.39
C SER A 258 -6.90 -2.85 -6.60
N GLY A 259 -6.17 -3.59 -5.78
CA GLY A 259 -4.75 -3.88 -5.99
C GLY A 259 -4.46 -4.54 -7.34
N ARG A 260 -5.19 -5.60 -7.72
CA ARG A 260 -5.08 -6.22 -9.06
C ARG A 260 -5.35 -5.23 -10.18
N GLU A 261 -6.40 -4.40 -10.04
CA GLU A 261 -6.74 -3.38 -11.03
C GLU A 261 -5.61 -2.35 -11.17
N LEU A 262 -5.00 -1.90 -10.08
CA LEU A 262 -3.87 -0.96 -10.11
C LEU A 262 -2.60 -1.59 -10.70
N LEU A 263 -2.29 -2.84 -10.35
CA LEU A 263 -1.21 -3.61 -10.97
C LEU A 263 -1.40 -3.73 -12.48
N ALA A 264 -2.62 -4.08 -12.90
CA ALA A 264 -2.99 -4.13 -14.30
C ALA A 264 -2.99 -2.74 -14.95
N ARG A 265 -3.26 -1.63 -14.23
CA ARG A 265 -3.19 -0.27 -14.79
C ARG A 265 -1.77 0.26 -14.94
N GLY A 266 -0.81 -0.27 -14.17
CA GLY A 266 0.62 -0.05 -14.41
C GLY A 266 1.02 -0.31 -15.87
N LEU A 267 0.20 -1.05 -16.63
CA LEU A 267 0.22 -1.24 -18.09
C LEU A 267 0.30 0.00 -18.97
N HIS A 268 0.04 1.21 -18.46
CA HIS A 268 0.26 2.40 -19.28
C HIS A 268 1.76 2.71 -19.52
N TRP A 269 2.66 1.82 -19.10
CA TRP A 269 4.04 1.78 -19.56
C TRP A 269 4.18 1.64 -21.09
N LYS A 270 3.12 1.23 -21.81
CA LYS A 270 3.10 1.29 -23.27
C LYS A 270 3.22 2.73 -23.82
N SER A 271 2.81 3.76 -23.08
CA SER A 271 3.09 5.16 -23.43
C SER A 271 4.56 5.51 -23.21
N LEU A 272 5.16 5.01 -22.13
CA LEU A 272 6.56 5.27 -21.79
C LEU A 272 7.55 4.69 -22.78
N CYS A 273 7.24 3.55 -23.39
CA CYS A 273 8.16 2.86 -24.31
C CYS A 273 7.71 2.89 -25.78
N SER A 274 6.61 3.57 -26.15
CA SER A 274 6.17 3.59 -27.55
C SER A 274 6.96 4.62 -28.39
N PRO A 275 7.54 4.22 -29.52
CA PRO A 275 8.40 5.04 -30.37
C PRO A 275 7.61 6.06 -31.22
N ARG A 276 6.57 6.74 -30.71
CA ARG A 276 5.75 7.68 -31.54
C ARG A 276 5.50 9.08 -30.96
N SER A 277 5.89 9.38 -29.72
CA SER A 277 5.82 10.74 -29.15
C SER A 277 7.21 11.41 -29.15
N PRO A 278 7.40 12.59 -29.79
CA PRO A 278 8.67 13.31 -29.81
C PRO A 278 8.78 14.35 -28.67
N ALA A 279 8.28 14.08 -27.47
CA ALA A 279 8.29 15.08 -26.39
C ALA A 279 8.72 14.49 -25.03
N ARG A 280 9.88 14.99 -24.59
CA ARG A 280 10.35 15.17 -23.20
C ARG A 280 10.45 13.92 -22.30
N GLY A 281 11.67 13.41 -22.22
CA GLY A 281 12.42 13.41 -20.96
C GLY A 281 11.93 12.55 -19.80
N GLY A 282 11.92 11.23 -19.92
CA GLY A 282 11.98 10.36 -18.75
C GLY A 282 11.56 8.92 -19.05
N PHE A 283 12.45 8.00 -18.68
CA PHE A 283 12.49 6.58 -19.02
C PHE A 283 12.62 6.22 -20.51
N LEU A 284 13.84 5.81 -20.85
CA LEU A 284 14.27 5.21 -22.11
C LEU A 284 13.98 6.00 -23.40
N PRO A 285 14.56 7.22 -23.57
CA PRO A 285 14.92 7.68 -24.92
C PRO A 285 15.98 6.76 -25.55
N LEU A 286 16.59 5.87 -24.76
CA LEU A 286 17.64 4.92 -25.12
C LEU A 286 17.31 4.09 -26.35
N ASP A 287 16.08 3.66 -26.61
CA ASP A 287 15.81 2.82 -27.76
C ASP A 287 15.89 3.59 -29.09
N ARG A 288 15.21 4.75 -29.17
CA ARG A 288 15.27 5.63 -30.36
C ARG A 288 16.58 6.38 -30.47
N PHE A 289 17.14 6.87 -29.36
CA PHE A 289 18.45 7.54 -29.37
C PHE A 289 19.55 6.54 -29.67
N SER A 290 19.55 5.33 -29.10
CA SER A 290 20.61 4.36 -29.35
C SER A 290 20.51 3.77 -30.74
N CYS A 291 19.32 3.40 -31.24
CA CYS A 291 19.20 2.90 -32.61
C CYS A 291 19.43 4.01 -33.65
N ARG A 292 18.97 5.25 -33.42
CA ARG A 292 19.32 6.38 -34.31
C ARG A 292 20.79 6.77 -34.19
N LYS A 293 21.38 6.70 -33.00
CA LYS A 293 22.81 6.97 -32.79
C LYS A 293 23.64 5.87 -33.42
N ILE A 294 23.30 4.59 -33.26
CA ILE A 294 23.88 3.46 -33.97
C ILE A 294 23.78 3.69 -35.49
N HIS A 295 22.59 4.03 -36.01
CA HIS A 295 22.39 4.31 -37.43
C HIS A 295 23.16 5.55 -37.93
N PHE A 296 23.27 6.58 -37.10
CA PHE A 296 24.01 7.81 -37.39
C PHE A 296 25.53 7.58 -37.38
N LEU A 297 26.01 6.85 -36.37
CA LEU A 297 27.41 6.41 -36.26
C LEU A 297 27.77 5.49 -37.44
N SER A 298 26.88 4.57 -37.83
CA SER A 298 27.10 3.72 -39.01
C SER A 298 27.03 4.50 -40.33
N SER A 299 26.26 5.60 -40.42
CA SER A 299 26.25 6.46 -41.61
C SER A 299 27.49 7.35 -41.74
N LEU A 300 28.07 7.82 -40.62
CA LEU A 300 29.32 8.60 -40.62
C LEU A 300 30.51 7.81 -41.22
N ARG A 301 30.47 6.48 -41.17
CA ARG A 301 31.42 5.59 -41.85
C ARG A 301 31.40 5.73 -43.37
N TYR A 302 30.21 5.89 -43.97
CA TYR A 302 30.08 6.02 -45.43
C TYR A 302 30.60 7.36 -45.95
N GLU A 303 30.61 8.40 -45.11
CA GLU A 303 31.16 9.71 -45.46
C GLU A 303 32.67 9.83 -45.18
N ALA A 304 33.20 9.11 -44.18
CA ALA A 304 34.62 9.14 -43.81
C ALA A 304 35.54 8.25 -44.68
N ALA A 305 34.98 7.41 -45.55
CA ALA A 305 35.74 6.57 -46.48
C ALA A 305 35.74 7.17 -47.90
N PRO A 306 36.72 8.01 -48.29
CA PRO A 306 36.87 8.39 -49.69
C PRO A 306 37.28 7.15 -50.48
N ALA A 307 36.46 6.79 -51.46
CA ALA A 307 36.78 5.76 -52.44
C ALA A 307 38.09 6.13 -53.16
N GLY A 308 39.17 5.44 -52.81
CA GLY A 308 40.42 5.46 -53.55
C GLY A 308 41.38 6.58 -53.19
N SER A 309 42.17 6.39 -52.13
CA SER A 309 43.53 6.93 -52.08
C SER A 309 44.39 6.07 -51.15
N ARG A 310 45.55 5.66 -51.64
CA ARG A 310 46.54 4.85 -50.93
C ARG A 310 47.20 5.73 -49.85
N GLY A 311 46.65 5.72 -48.64
CA GLY A 311 47.11 6.50 -47.48
C GLY A 311 48.14 5.76 -46.60
N PRO A 312 48.86 6.49 -45.72
CA PRO A 312 50.12 6.05 -45.07
C PRO A 312 49.91 5.04 -43.93
N ALA A 313 51.01 4.48 -43.42
CA ALA A 313 51.03 3.57 -42.28
C ALA A 313 50.33 4.19 -41.06
N GLY A 314 49.09 3.75 -40.80
CA GLY A 314 48.19 4.33 -39.80
C GLY A 314 46.71 4.17 -40.17
N VAL A 315 46.39 4.20 -41.48
CA VAL A 315 45.01 4.03 -41.98
C VAL A 315 44.45 2.63 -41.69
N GLU A 316 45.25 1.57 -41.82
CA GLU A 316 44.84 0.20 -41.46
C GLU A 316 44.49 0.06 -39.97
N VAL A 317 45.17 0.81 -39.09
CA VAL A 317 44.90 0.80 -37.64
C VAL A 317 43.58 1.50 -37.34
N VAL A 318 43.27 2.60 -38.03
CA VAL A 318 41.97 3.29 -37.91
C VAL A 318 40.84 2.45 -38.50
N GLU A 319 41.07 1.78 -39.62
CA GLU A 319 40.07 0.92 -40.29
C GLU A 319 39.71 -0.29 -39.43
N THR A 320 40.70 -0.94 -38.80
CA THR A 320 40.47 -2.06 -37.86
C THR A 320 39.75 -1.62 -36.58
N ARG A 321 40.01 -0.40 -36.08
CA ARG A 321 39.24 0.18 -34.96
C ARG A 321 37.79 0.46 -35.35
N LEU A 322 37.55 1.04 -36.52
CA LEU A 322 36.19 1.31 -37.02
C LEU A 322 35.40 0.02 -37.28
N GLN A 323 36.05 -1.04 -37.78
CA GLN A 323 35.42 -2.37 -37.92
C GLN A 323 35.00 -2.94 -36.56
N ARG A 324 35.85 -2.82 -35.53
CA ARG A 324 35.51 -3.26 -34.16
C ARG A 324 34.31 -2.49 -33.61
N VAL A 325 34.27 -1.16 -33.79
CA VAL A 325 33.14 -0.32 -33.35
C VAL A 325 31.84 -0.74 -34.05
N ASP A 326 31.90 -1.07 -35.35
CA ASP A 326 30.75 -1.51 -36.14
C ASP A 326 30.19 -2.87 -35.66
N GLU A 327 31.08 -3.82 -35.36
CA GLU A 327 30.71 -5.12 -34.78
C GLU A 327 30.04 -4.95 -33.40
N GLU A 328 30.59 -4.06 -32.56
CA GLU A 328 30.02 -3.76 -31.25
C GLU A 328 28.66 -3.08 -31.34
N LEU A 329 28.48 -2.11 -32.24
CA LEU A 329 27.21 -1.43 -32.47
C LEU A 329 26.15 -2.39 -33.03
N SER A 330 26.54 -3.31 -33.92
CA SER A 330 25.67 -4.36 -34.45
C SER A 330 25.22 -5.32 -33.35
N GLN A 331 26.13 -5.75 -32.48
CA GLN A 331 25.80 -6.57 -31.31
C GLN A 331 24.85 -5.85 -30.34
N CYS A 332 25.06 -4.54 -30.14
CA CYS A 332 24.16 -3.72 -29.34
C CYS A 332 22.77 -3.63 -29.96
N SER A 333 22.67 -3.46 -31.29
CA SER A 333 21.39 -3.42 -32.01
C SER A 333 20.59 -4.71 -31.86
N HIS A 334 21.24 -5.88 -32.03
CA HIS A 334 20.59 -7.17 -31.82
C HIS A 334 20.08 -7.32 -30.39
N SER A 335 20.91 -6.97 -29.40
CA SER A 335 20.52 -7.03 -27.98
C SER A 335 19.30 -6.14 -27.68
N ILE A 336 19.24 -4.93 -28.25
CA ILE A 336 18.09 -4.02 -28.08
C ILE A 336 16.82 -4.64 -28.64
N PHE A 337 16.89 -5.26 -29.82
CA PHE A 337 15.74 -5.92 -30.45
C PHE A 337 15.22 -7.10 -29.62
N ASP A 338 16.12 -7.92 -29.08
CA ASP A 338 15.75 -9.03 -28.19
C ASP A 338 15.03 -8.53 -26.93
N PHE A 339 15.52 -7.44 -26.32
CA PHE A 339 14.88 -6.83 -25.16
C PHE A 339 13.51 -6.20 -25.49
N GLN A 340 13.36 -5.57 -26.66
CA GLN A 340 12.06 -5.10 -27.15
C GLN A 340 11.06 -6.25 -27.26
N GLY A 341 11.45 -7.37 -27.87
CA GLY A 341 10.60 -8.56 -27.99
C GLY A 341 10.19 -9.13 -26.63
N ALA A 342 11.11 -9.17 -25.66
CA ALA A 342 10.81 -9.60 -24.29
C ALA A 342 9.80 -8.66 -23.59
N LEU A 343 9.95 -7.35 -23.77
CA LEU A 343 9.02 -6.35 -23.24
C LEU A 343 7.64 -6.47 -23.90
N ASP A 344 7.56 -6.63 -25.22
CA ASP A 344 6.30 -6.83 -25.93
C ASP A 344 5.58 -8.11 -25.49
N GLY A 345 6.33 -9.17 -25.17
CA GLY A 345 5.79 -10.38 -24.55
C GLY A 345 5.13 -10.09 -23.18
N ILE A 346 5.82 -9.36 -22.31
CA ILE A 346 5.29 -8.95 -21.00
C ILE A 346 4.05 -8.07 -21.15
N LEU A 347 4.03 -7.15 -22.14
CA LEU A 347 2.83 -6.35 -22.47
C LEU A 347 1.65 -7.23 -22.85
N ALA A 348 1.86 -8.18 -23.74
CA ALA A 348 0.80 -9.04 -24.25
C ALA A 348 0.19 -9.88 -23.13
N GLU A 349 0.99 -10.42 -22.23
CA GLU A 349 0.52 -11.13 -21.04
C GLU A 349 -0.31 -10.22 -20.12
N LEU A 350 0.20 -9.02 -19.82
CA LEU A 350 -0.50 -8.09 -18.94
C LEU A 350 -1.84 -7.61 -19.52
N VAL A 351 -1.95 -7.45 -20.84
CA VAL A 351 -3.22 -7.13 -21.52
C VAL A 351 -4.26 -8.23 -21.32
N LYS A 352 -3.85 -9.50 -21.39
CA LYS A 352 -4.72 -10.65 -21.10
C LYS A 352 -5.18 -10.64 -19.65
N ASP A 353 -4.26 -10.42 -18.70
CA ASP A 353 -4.60 -10.31 -17.28
C ASP A 353 -5.59 -9.17 -17.01
N ARG A 354 -5.45 -8.04 -17.70
CA ARG A 354 -6.39 -6.91 -17.58
C ARG A 354 -7.80 -7.26 -18.06
N GLN A 355 -7.92 -8.01 -19.15
CA GLN A 355 -9.22 -8.51 -19.63
C GLN A 355 -9.84 -9.46 -18.61
N GLN A 356 -9.06 -10.38 -18.06
CA GLN A 356 -9.51 -11.30 -17.01
C GLN A 356 -9.98 -10.55 -15.75
N VAL A 357 -9.20 -9.58 -15.27
CA VAL A 357 -9.59 -8.71 -14.13
C VAL A 357 -10.85 -7.90 -14.45
N HIS A 358 -11.09 -7.55 -15.73
CA HIS A 358 -12.31 -6.86 -16.15
C HIS A 358 -13.55 -7.77 -16.15
N GLU A 359 -13.40 -9.04 -16.52
CA GLU A 359 -14.48 -10.03 -16.50
C GLU A 359 -14.82 -10.49 -15.07
N ASP A 360 -13.80 -10.61 -14.21
CA ASP A 360 -13.94 -10.87 -12.77
C ASP A 360 -14.69 -9.74 -12.01
N LYS A 361 -14.95 -8.58 -12.65
CA LYS A 361 -15.51 -7.38 -12.00
C LYS A 361 -16.90 -7.55 -11.43
N ARG A 362 -17.70 -8.49 -11.94
CA ARG A 362 -19.12 -8.61 -11.57
C ARG A 362 -19.35 -9.79 -10.62
N PHE A 363 -18.76 -10.95 -10.90
CA PHE A 363 -19.17 -12.20 -10.25
C PHE A 363 -18.79 -12.32 -8.76
N VAL A 364 -17.52 -12.11 -8.39
CA VAL A 364 -17.03 -12.42 -7.03
C VAL A 364 -17.52 -11.39 -5.99
N VAL A 365 -17.58 -10.11 -6.38
CA VAL A 365 -18.05 -9.03 -5.49
C VAL A 365 -19.57 -9.05 -5.35
N GLU A 366 -20.32 -9.34 -6.41
CA GLU A 366 -21.77 -9.44 -6.34
C GLU A 366 -22.21 -10.70 -5.57
N ALA A 367 -21.51 -11.83 -5.73
CA ALA A 367 -21.73 -13.04 -4.91
C ALA A 367 -21.39 -12.83 -3.42
N LEU A 368 -20.29 -12.15 -3.08
CA LEU A 368 -19.94 -11.83 -1.68
C LEU A 368 -20.86 -10.75 -1.08
N CYS A 369 -21.32 -9.77 -1.87
CA CYS A 369 -22.30 -8.77 -1.43
C CYS A 369 -23.70 -9.38 -1.22
N LEU A 370 -24.13 -10.28 -2.10
CA LEU A 370 -25.41 -10.99 -1.99
C LEU A 370 -25.44 -12.00 -0.83
N LEU A 371 -24.29 -12.51 -0.39
CA LEU A 371 -24.17 -13.41 0.77
C LEU A 371 -24.05 -12.65 2.11
N ALA A 372 -23.55 -11.41 2.10
CA ALA A 372 -23.48 -10.55 3.28
C ALA A 372 -24.76 -9.72 3.53
N GLY A 373 -25.52 -9.40 2.48
CA GLY A 373 -26.75 -8.60 2.53
C GLY A 373 -27.93 -9.20 3.33
N PRO A 374 -28.16 -10.52 3.38
CA PRO A 374 -29.29 -11.11 4.11
C PRO A 374 -28.93 -11.72 5.46
N VAL A 375 -27.68 -11.59 5.93
CA VAL A 375 -27.32 -12.08 7.26
C VAL A 375 -27.89 -11.12 8.32
N LEU A 376 -29.11 -11.40 8.79
CA LEU A 376 -29.50 -11.24 10.19
C LEU A 376 -29.57 -9.84 10.83
N VAL A 377 -30.04 -8.80 10.14
CA VAL A 377 -30.44 -7.56 10.85
C VAL A 377 -31.92 -7.57 11.26
N GLU A 378 -32.80 -8.31 10.58
CA GLU A 378 -34.24 -8.27 10.91
C GLU A 378 -34.79 -9.50 11.65
N GLN A 379 -34.05 -10.60 11.78
CA GLN A 379 -34.64 -11.86 12.29
C GLN A 379 -34.12 -12.38 13.63
N PHE A 380 -33.05 -11.79 14.21
CA PHE A 380 -32.73 -12.02 15.62
C PHE A 380 -33.38 -10.90 16.44
N PRO A 381 -34.63 -11.07 16.92
CA PRO A 381 -35.09 -10.22 17.99
C PRO A 381 -34.15 -10.48 19.17
N CYS A 382 -33.31 -9.51 19.53
CA CYS A 382 -32.65 -9.52 20.83
C CYS A 382 -33.74 -9.17 21.89
N GLN A 383 -34.75 -10.05 21.98
CA GLN A 383 -35.82 -10.02 22.96
C GLN A 383 -35.25 -10.53 24.27
N ALA A 384 -35.36 -9.72 25.32
CA ALA A 384 -34.89 -10.01 26.67
C ALA A 384 -35.75 -11.07 27.41
N GLN A 385 -36.58 -11.84 26.69
CA GLN A 385 -37.53 -12.79 27.26
C GLN A 385 -37.21 -14.23 26.86
N PRO A 386 -37.57 -15.24 27.69
CA PRO A 386 -37.37 -16.65 27.37
C PRO A 386 -38.10 -17.04 26.08
N LEU A 387 -37.37 -17.59 25.10
CA LEU A 387 -37.96 -18.08 23.85
C LEU A 387 -38.80 -19.34 24.10
N VAL A 388 -40.04 -19.33 23.62
CA VAL A 388 -40.94 -20.50 23.61
C VAL A 388 -40.34 -21.62 22.71
N PRO A 389 -40.59 -22.92 22.96
CA PRO A 389 -39.96 -24.05 22.23
C PRO A 389 -39.95 -24.00 20.68
N PRO A 390 -40.95 -23.42 19.98
CA PRO A 390 -40.89 -23.24 18.53
C PRO A 390 -39.83 -22.21 18.11
N HIS A 391 -39.66 -21.14 18.89
CA HIS A 391 -38.71 -20.07 18.61
C HIS A 391 -37.26 -20.50 18.89
N THR A 392 -37.03 -21.38 19.86
CA THR A 392 -35.68 -21.96 20.09
C THR A 392 -35.24 -22.88 18.95
N ARG A 393 -36.16 -23.64 18.33
CA ARG A 393 -35.84 -24.43 17.13
C ARG A 393 -35.51 -23.55 15.93
N ARG A 394 -36.23 -22.43 15.76
CA ARG A 394 -35.96 -21.43 14.72
C ARG A 394 -34.58 -20.78 14.91
N ALA A 395 -34.26 -20.33 16.12
CA ALA A 395 -32.95 -19.75 16.46
C ALA A 395 -31.79 -20.72 16.19
N ARG A 396 -31.93 -22.02 16.54
CA ARG A 396 -30.93 -23.05 16.20
C ARG A 396 -30.73 -23.19 14.69
N ARG A 397 -31.80 -23.17 13.91
CA ARG A 397 -31.72 -23.27 12.44
C ARG A 397 -31.02 -22.04 11.84
N GLU A 398 -31.33 -20.85 12.34
CA GLU A 398 -30.69 -19.60 11.92
C GLU A 398 -29.20 -19.57 12.30
N GLN A 399 -28.83 -20.05 13.48
CA GLN A 399 -27.44 -20.19 13.92
C GLN A 399 -26.65 -21.19 13.03
N LEU A 400 -27.26 -22.33 12.68
CA LEU A 400 -26.66 -23.30 11.76
C LEU A 400 -26.48 -22.71 10.34
N ASN A 401 -27.51 -22.01 9.85
CA ASN A 401 -27.45 -21.33 8.56
C ASN A 401 -26.35 -20.28 8.53
N LEU A 402 -26.21 -19.49 9.61
CA LEU A 402 -25.15 -18.50 9.76
C LEU A 402 -23.76 -19.14 9.74
N GLY A 403 -23.58 -20.25 10.46
CA GLY A 403 -22.33 -21.00 10.45
C GLY A 403 -21.98 -21.54 9.05
N ASN A 404 -22.96 -22.02 8.29
CA ASN A 404 -22.76 -22.49 6.92
C ASN A 404 -22.44 -21.35 5.95
N LEU A 405 -23.12 -20.20 6.08
CA LEU A 405 -22.84 -18.99 5.31
C LEU A 405 -21.44 -18.46 5.60
N ALA A 406 -21.03 -18.39 6.86
CA ALA A 406 -19.69 -17.99 7.26
C ALA A 406 -18.62 -18.87 6.59
N LYS A 407 -18.79 -20.20 6.62
CA LYS A 407 -17.88 -21.13 5.93
C LYS A 407 -17.84 -20.90 4.42
N LYS A 408 -18.99 -20.64 3.79
CA LYS A 408 -19.06 -20.37 2.35
C LYS A 408 -18.36 -19.06 1.97
N VAL A 409 -18.56 -18.00 2.76
CA VAL A 409 -17.90 -16.69 2.56
C VAL A 409 -16.38 -16.83 2.69
N VAL A 410 -15.89 -17.53 3.72
CA VAL A 410 -14.46 -17.78 3.90
C VAL A 410 -13.89 -18.61 2.74
N SER A 411 -14.60 -19.65 2.32
CA SER A 411 -14.18 -20.52 1.20
C SER A 411 -14.04 -19.72 -0.11
N ILE A 412 -15.04 -18.92 -0.47
CA ILE A 412 -14.99 -18.06 -1.67
C ILE A 412 -13.85 -17.05 -1.57
N PHE A 413 -13.69 -16.40 -0.40
CA PHE A 413 -12.61 -15.44 -0.20
C PHE A 413 -11.23 -16.09 -0.38
N GLN A 414 -10.98 -17.25 0.23
CA GLN A 414 -9.68 -17.92 0.15
C GLN A 414 -9.41 -18.48 -1.25
N ASN A 415 -10.36 -19.24 -1.81
CA ASN A 415 -10.16 -19.97 -3.07
C ASN A 415 -10.26 -19.09 -4.31
N GLU A 416 -11.07 -18.03 -4.29
CA GLU A 416 -11.25 -17.15 -5.46
C GLU A 416 -10.51 -15.82 -5.30
N CYS A 417 -10.65 -15.12 -4.17
CA CYS A 417 -10.03 -13.79 -4.03
C CYS A 417 -8.54 -13.86 -3.73
N VAL A 418 -8.16 -14.59 -2.68
CA VAL A 418 -6.78 -14.65 -2.18
C VAL A 418 -5.89 -15.39 -3.16
N GLN A 419 -6.32 -16.57 -3.63
CA GLN A 419 -5.55 -17.36 -4.59
C GLN A 419 -5.27 -16.57 -5.88
N GLN A 420 -6.29 -16.00 -6.53
CA GLN A 420 -6.09 -15.20 -7.74
C GLN A 420 -5.21 -13.96 -7.50
N TYR A 421 -5.30 -13.36 -6.32
CA TYR A 421 -4.44 -12.23 -5.96
C TYR A 421 -2.97 -12.65 -5.79
N GLN A 422 -2.72 -13.78 -5.12
CA GLN A 422 -1.37 -14.32 -4.94
C GLN A 422 -0.74 -14.74 -6.27
N GLU A 423 -1.50 -15.37 -7.16
CA GLU A 423 -1.07 -15.71 -8.52
C GLU A 423 -0.70 -14.43 -9.31
N ALA A 424 -1.54 -13.39 -9.24
CA ALA A 424 -1.26 -12.10 -9.87
C ALA A 424 0.00 -11.42 -9.30
N LEU A 425 0.21 -11.49 -7.98
CA LEU A 425 1.43 -10.97 -7.34
C LEU A 425 2.69 -11.74 -7.76
N ALA A 426 2.62 -13.06 -7.85
CA ALA A 426 3.73 -13.90 -8.28
C ALA A 426 4.13 -13.61 -9.74
N LEU A 427 3.13 -13.50 -10.63
CA LEU A 427 3.33 -13.07 -12.02
C LEU A 427 3.93 -11.67 -12.09
N HIS A 428 3.39 -10.72 -11.33
CA HIS A 428 3.91 -9.35 -11.25
C HIS A 428 5.36 -9.31 -10.77
N SER A 429 5.71 -10.06 -9.72
CA SER A 429 7.08 -10.19 -9.21
C SER A 429 8.04 -10.71 -10.27
N SER A 430 7.64 -11.76 -11.00
CA SER A 430 8.42 -12.32 -12.10
C SER A 430 8.65 -11.29 -13.22
N ARG A 431 7.60 -10.58 -13.63
CA ARG A 431 7.67 -9.54 -14.65
C ARG A 431 8.56 -8.37 -14.21
N MET A 432 8.42 -7.91 -12.97
CA MET A 432 9.20 -6.80 -12.44
C MET A 432 10.69 -7.13 -12.35
N ARG A 433 11.04 -8.39 -12.00
CA ARG A 433 12.43 -8.87 -12.05
C ARG A 433 13.00 -8.82 -13.47
N LYS A 434 12.26 -9.35 -14.45
CA LYS A 434 12.67 -9.28 -15.87
C LYS A 434 12.85 -7.84 -16.34
N VAL A 435 11.91 -6.93 -16.01
CA VAL A 435 12.01 -5.50 -16.36
C VAL A 435 13.24 -4.86 -15.71
N CYS A 436 13.53 -5.18 -14.45
CA CYS A 436 14.72 -4.68 -13.76
C CYS A 436 16.02 -5.18 -14.40
N GLU A 437 16.08 -6.46 -14.78
CA GLU A 437 17.21 -7.04 -15.51
C GLU A 437 17.40 -6.36 -16.88
N ILE A 438 16.33 -6.24 -17.67
CA ILE A 438 16.35 -5.54 -18.96
C ILE A 438 16.86 -4.11 -18.78
N LYS A 439 16.38 -3.39 -17.76
CA LYS A 439 16.83 -2.03 -17.45
C LYS A 439 18.34 -1.97 -17.17
N LYS A 440 18.90 -2.92 -16.39
CA LYS A 440 20.34 -3.01 -16.14
C LYS A 440 21.12 -3.24 -17.44
N HIS A 441 20.64 -4.14 -18.29
CA HIS A 441 21.29 -4.42 -19.57
C HIS A 441 21.23 -3.21 -20.50
N LEU A 442 20.10 -2.53 -20.61
CA LEU A 442 19.97 -1.30 -21.40
C LEU A 442 20.90 -0.19 -20.89
N LYS A 443 21.10 -0.04 -19.58
CA LYS A 443 22.07 0.91 -19.02
C LYS A 443 23.51 0.55 -19.43
N ARG A 444 23.88 -0.74 -19.39
CA ARG A 444 25.19 -1.21 -19.88
C ARG A 444 25.37 -0.95 -21.37
N LEU A 445 24.35 -1.22 -22.18
CA LEU A 445 24.36 -0.94 -23.62
C LEU A 445 24.50 0.57 -23.89
N SER A 446 23.81 1.42 -23.13
CA SER A 446 23.97 2.88 -23.20
C SER A 446 25.42 3.32 -23.03
N ASN A 447 26.10 2.73 -22.05
CA ASN A 447 27.50 3.05 -21.76
C ASN A 447 28.43 2.56 -22.89
N ARG A 448 28.19 1.35 -23.41
CA ARG A 448 28.93 0.81 -24.57
C ARG A 448 28.77 1.68 -25.81
N ILE A 449 27.55 2.06 -26.14
CA ILE A 449 27.25 2.93 -27.30
C ILE A 449 27.88 4.32 -27.11
N SER A 450 27.93 4.82 -25.87
CA SER A 450 28.62 6.07 -25.57
C SER A 450 30.13 5.95 -25.75
N ALA A 451 30.74 4.82 -25.35
CA ALA A 451 32.16 4.55 -25.59
C ALA A 451 32.47 4.42 -27.10
N CYS A 452 31.66 3.65 -27.84
CA CYS A 452 31.75 3.56 -29.31
C CYS A 452 31.66 4.94 -29.97
N SER A 453 30.77 5.81 -29.48
CA SER A 453 30.62 7.17 -29.98
C SER A 453 31.86 8.03 -29.75
N VAL A 454 32.56 7.85 -28.62
CA VAL A 454 33.81 8.57 -28.32
C VAL A 454 34.94 8.04 -29.21
N GLU A 455 35.10 6.72 -29.29
CA GLU A 455 36.12 6.10 -30.13
C GLU A 455 35.95 6.46 -31.61
N MET A 456 34.71 6.57 -32.09
CA MET A 456 34.43 6.99 -33.46
C MET A 456 34.79 8.46 -33.70
N MET A 457 34.57 9.35 -32.73
CA MET A 457 35.02 10.75 -32.82
C MET A 457 36.55 10.84 -32.85
N GLU A 458 37.24 10.08 -31.99
CA GLU A 458 38.72 10.02 -32.01
C GLU A 458 39.26 9.52 -33.36
N CYS A 459 38.60 8.51 -33.96
CA CYS A 459 38.98 8.01 -35.28
C CYS A 459 38.74 9.06 -36.37
N GLN A 460 37.69 9.87 -36.25
CA GLN A 460 37.38 10.96 -37.18
C GLN A 460 38.40 12.10 -37.07
N ASP A 461 38.83 12.45 -35.85
CA ASP A 461 39.88 13.46 -35.60
C ASP A 461 41.24 13.00 -36.13
N CYS A 462 41.55 11.70 -36.09
CA CYS A 462 42.79 11.14 -36.66
C CYS A 462 42.81 11.12 -38.20
N MET A 463 41.66 11.26 -38.85
CA MET A 463 41.50 11.24 -40.31
C MET A 463 41.46 12.64 -40.94
N GLN A 464 41.35 13.69 -40.11
CA GLN A 464 41.50 15.10 -40.50
C GLN A 464 42.96 15.54 -40.36
#